data_AF-A0A8S9FPH2-F1
#
_entry.id   AF-A0A8S9FPH2-F1
#
_cell.length_a   1.000
_cell.length_b   1.000
_cell.length_c   1.000
_cell.angle_alpha   90.00
_cell.angle_beta   90.00
_cell.angle_gamma   90.00
#
_symmetry.space_group_name_H-M   'P 1'
#
loop_
_entity.id
_entity.type
_entity.pdbx_description
1 polymer ?
#
loop_
_entity_poly.entity_id
_entity_poly.type
_entity_poly.pdbx_seq_one_letter_code
_entity_poly.pdbx_strand_id
1 'polypeptide(L)'
;MDNISHLPDDLLLRILSLNTTKGVLATSLLSKRWRYLWTLVPGLKYDDINHNGDYKLFKQFVHRSFLSNKAPVLEHLHLSLGPDCPSVDIGLWINLALSRHVRELHIHIDIPYPKKGPVTLPPSSLYTSETLQRLSLTNCVFLDGPVHILLPSLKTLSLRRQHVSTKTFIRLSKS
;
A
#
# COMPACT_ATOMS: atom_id res chain seq x y z
N MET A 1 15.28 33.59 1.46
CA MET A 1 15.68 32.75 2.62
C MET A 1 14.70 31.61 2.71
N ASP A 2 15.17 30.38 2.57
CA ASP A 2 14.31 29.20 2.49
C ASP A 2 13.98 28.72 3.91
N ASN A 3 12.88 29.24 4.46
CA ASN A 3 12.39 28.92 5.81
C ASN A 3 12.22 27.41 6.07
N ILE A 4 12.01 26.64 5.01
CA ILE A 4 11.87 25.19 5.05
C ILE A 4 13.17 24.49 5.49
N SER A 5 14.34 25.08 5.23
CA SER A 5 15.64 24.48 5.58
C SER A 5 15.91 24.45 7.09
N HIS A 6 15.22 25.28 7.88
CA HIS A 6 15.36 25.37 9.33
C HIS A 6 14.40 24.46 10.11
N LEU A 7 13.46 23.80 9.45
CA LEU A 7 12.54 22.88 10.12
C LEU A 7 13.30 21.68 10.72
N PRO A 8 12.87 21.12 11.86
CA PRO A 8 13.39 19.86 12.40
C PRO A 8 13.09 18.67 11.48
N ASP A 9 13.92 17.63 11.55
CA ASP A 9 13.76 16.42 10.73
C ASP A 9 12.39 15.76 10.93
N ASP A 10 11.87 15.72 12.17
CA ASP A 10 10.56 15.13 12.47
C ASP A 10 9.40 15.84 11.74
N LEU A 11 9.45 17.17 11.65
CA LEU A 11 8.45 17.93 10.91
C LEU A 11 8.58 17.69 9.40
N LEU A 12 9.80 17.61 8.89
CA LEU A 12 10.04 17.28 7.49
C LEU A 12 9.53 15.87 7.15
N LEU A 13 9.79 14.87 7.99
CA LEU A 13 9.27 13.51 7.82
C LEU A 13 7.74 13.49 7.79
N ARG A 14 7.10 14.25 8.69
CA ARG A 14 5.64 14.38 8.72
C ARG A 14 5.08 15.07 7.47
N ILE A 15 5.79 16.06 6.92
CA ILE A 15 5.40 16.68 5.64
C ILE A 15 5.54 15.67 4.51
N LEU A 16 6.65 14.92 4.46
CA LEU A 16 6.88 13.91 3.43
C LEU A 16 5.84 12.79 3.48
N SER A 17 5.43 12.32 4.66
CA SER A 17 4.44 11.25 4.80
C SER A 17 3.04 11.61 4.27
N LEU A 18 2.75 12.90 4.05
CA LEU A 18 1.48 13.35 3.47
C LEU A 18 1.44 13.25 1.93
N ASN A 19 2.59 13.01 1.30
CA ASN A 19 2.76 13.05 -0.14
C ASN A 19 2.80 11.64 -0.76
N THR A 20 2.69 11.56 -2.09
CA THR A 20 2.95 10.31 -2.81
C THR A 20 4.44 9.97 -2.74
N THR A 21 4.78 8.69 -2.81
CA THR A 21 6.19 8.24 -2.83
C THR A 21 6.97 8.91 -3.97
N LYS A 22 6.31 9.14 -5.12
CA LYS A 22 6.89 9.87 -6.25
C LYS A 22 7.18 11.33 -5.90
N GLY A 23 6.23 12.03 -5.27
CA GLY A 23 6.42 13.40 -4.82
C GLY A 23 7.53 13.53 -3.78
N VAL A 24 7.56 12.62 -2.81
CA VAL A 24 8.62 12.57 -1.80
C VAL A 24 9.99 12.36 -2.45
N LEU A 25 10.11 11.39 -3.37
CA LEU A 25 11.35 11.18 -4.10
C LEU A 25 11.74 12.38 -4.98
N ALA A 26 10.80 13.17 -5.50
CA ALA A 26 11.14 14.41 -6.18
C ALA A 26 11.77 15.45 -5.22
N THR A 27 11.26 15.57 -3.99
CA THR A 27 11.87 16.45 -2.98
C THR A 27 13.28 16.03 -2.58
N SER A 28 13.62 14.73 -2.73
CA SER A 28 14.97 14.23 -2.47
C SER A 28 16.07 14.91 -3.29
N LEU A 29 15.69 15.55 -4.40
CA LEU A 29 16.60 16.29 -5.29
C LEU A 29 16.97 17.67 -4.73
N LEU A 30 16.22 18.20 -3.77
CA LEU A 30 16.42 19.55 -3.22
C LEU A 30 17.69 19.64 -2.36
N SER A 31 18.00 18.60 -1.59
CA SER A 31 19.26 18.54 -0.84
C SER A 31 19.60 17.12 -0.36
N LYS A 32 20.84 16.93 0.11
CA LYS A 32 21.28 15.68 0.74
C LYS A 32 20.41 15.31 1.95
N ARG A 33 19.89 16.31 2.68
CA ARG A 33 19.02 16.12 3.85
C ARG A 33 17.68 15.51 3.43
N TRP A 34 17.01 16.09 2.44
CA TRP A 34 15.76 15.54 1.89
C TRP A 34 15.94 14.13 1.34
N ARG A 35 17.08 13.88 0.68
CA ARG A 35 17.42 12.54 0.19
C ARG A 35 17.56 11.50 1.28
N TYR A 36 18.15 11.87 2.41
CA TYR A 36 18.24 11.00 3.57
C TYR A 36 16.86 10.78 4.21
N LEU A 37 16.12 11.86 4.45
CA LEU A 37 14.83 11.82 5.15
C LEU A 37 13.77 11.00 4.42
N TRP A 38 13.72 11.06 3.08
CA TRP A 38 12.84 10.19 2.30
C TRP A 38 12.97 8.71 2.72
N THR A 39 14.19 8.23 2.95
CA THR A 39 14.41 6.83 3.30
C THR A 39 13.82 6.46 4.66
N LEU A 40 13.52 7.42 5.52
CA LEU A 40 12.96 7.22 6.85
C LEU A 40 11.44 7.43 6.89
N VAL A 41 10.80 7.78 5.77
CA VAL A 41 9.36 8.03 5.73
C VAL A 41 8.59 6.73 6.02
N PRO A 42 7.72 6.69 7.05
CA PRO A 42 7.03 5.47 7.45
C PRO A 42 5.82 5.13 6.57
N GLY A 43 5.41 6.02 5.66
CA GLY A 43 4.26 5.83 4.77
C GLY A 43 4.68 5.79 3.30
N LEU A 44 4.22 4.77 2.57
CA LEU A 44 4.44 4.66 1.13
C LEU A 44 3.10 4.74 0.39
N LYS A 45 3.01 5.62 -0.60
CA LYS A 45 1.82 5.82 -1.44
C LYS A 45 2.19 5.77 -2.92
N TYR A 46 1.66 4.77 -3.60
CA TYR A 46 1.86 4.52 -5.02
C TYR A 46 0.56 4.70 -5.78
N ASP A 47 0.65 5.37 -6.92
CA ASP A 47 -0.48 5.67 -7.80
C ASP A 47 -0.08 5.39 -9.25
N ASP A 48 -0.64 4.31 -9.77
CA ASP A 48 -0.51 3.84 -11.15
C ASP A 48 -1.67 4.33 -12.03
N ILE A 49 -2.80 4.73 -11.43
CA ILE A 49 -4.01 5.14 -12.16
C ILE A 49 -3.76 6.43 -12.94
N ASN A 50 -3.09 7.38 -12.29
CA ASN A 50 -2.68 8.62 -12.90
C ASN A 50 -1.35 8.49 -13.68
N HIS A 51 -0.81 7.27 -13.80
CA HIS A 51 0.42 7.03 -14.55
C HIS A 51 0.09 6.69 -16.00
N ASN A 52 0.28 7.66 -16.90
CA ASN A 52 0.15 7.46 -18.34
C ASN A 52 1.30 6.62 -18.95
N GLY A 53 2.00 5.82 -18.14
CA GLY A 53 3.30 5.24 -18.43
C GLY A 53 3.33 3.71 -18.40
N ASP A 54 4.47 3.14 -18.77
CA ASP A 54 4.71 1.69 -18.79
C ASP A 54 4.64 1.09 -17.38
N TYR A 55 3.72 0.14 -17.17
CA TYR A 55 3.60 -0.64 -15.93
C TYR A 55 4.94 -1.20 -15.44
N LYS A 56 5.84 -1.58 -16.35
CA LYS A 56 7.18 -2.07 -15.99
C LYS A 56 7.99 -1.02 -15.26
N LEU A 57 7.89 0.25 -15.64
CA LEU A 57 8.54 1.37 -14.96
C LEU A 57 7.92 1.61 -13.58
N PHE A 58 6.58 1.55 -13.50
CA PHE A 58 5.88 1.63 -12.21
C PHE A 58 6.32 0.52 -11.26
N LYS A 59 6.33 -0.74 -11.71
CA LYS A 59 6.80 -1.90 -10.93
C LYS A 59 8.23 -1.72 -10.45
N GLN A 60 9.13 -1.30 -11.35
CA GLN A 60 10.54 -1.03 -10.98
C GLN A 60 10.64 0.08 -9.94
N PHE A 61 9.84 1.14 -10.09
CA PHE A 61 9.78 2.24 -9.15
C PHE A 61 9.32 1.79 -7.76
N VAL A 62 8.22 1.03 -7.68
CA VAL A 62 7.72 0.46 -6.43
C VAL A 62 8.83 -0.39 -5.77
N HIS A 63 9.40 -1.34 -6.50
CA HIS A 63 10.42 -2.23 -5.95
C HIS A 63 11.67 -1.47 -5.44
N ARG A 64 12.22 -0.55 -6.25
CA ARG A 64 13.41 0.24 -5.87
C ARG A 64 13.14 1.14 -4.66
N SER A 65 11.96 1.77 -4.61
CA SER A 65 11.61 2.65 -3.51
C SER A 65 11.37 1.87 -2.20
N PHE A 66 10.75 0.70 -2.26
CA PHE A 66 10.64 -0.21 -1.10
C PHE A 66 12.02 -0.60 -0.54
N LEU A 67 12.97 -0.98 -1.40
CA LEU A 67 14.33 -1.33 -1.00
C LEU A 67 15.12 -0.14 -0.45
N SER A 68 14.88 1.05 -0.99
CA SER A 68 15.56 2.27 -0.54
C SER A 68 15.00 2.80 0.78
N ASN A 69 13.75 2.46 1.10
CA ASN A 69 13.10 2.89 2.32
C ASN A 69 13.56 2.04 3.51
N LYS A 70 14.19 2.70 4.49
CA LYS A 70 14.82 2.16 5.70
C LYS A 70 14.04 2.47 6.97
N ALA A 71 12.80 2.95 6.88
CA ALA A 71 11.96 3.17 8.04
C ALA A 71 11.84 1.87 8.86
N PRO A 72 12.02 1.89 10.20
CA PRO A 72 12.00 0.67 11.00
C PRO A 72 10.65 -0.06 10.94
N VAL A 73 9.56 0.70 10.81
CA VAL A 73 8.20 0.20 10.62
C VAL A 73 7.58 0.91 9.42
N LEU A 74 6.86 0.18 8.58
CA LEU A 74 6.04 0.77 7.53
C LEU A 74 4.65 1.03 8.11
N GLU A 75 4.34 2.23 8.58
CA GLU A 75 3.03 2.50 9.19
C GLU A 75 1.88 2.41 8.19
N HIS A 76 2.08 2.93 6.96
CA HIS A 76 1.03 3.04 5.95
C HIS A 76 1.53 2.56 4.59
N LEU A 77 0.74 1.71 3.93
CA LEU A 77 0.89 1.43 2.51
C LEU A 77 -0.43 1.74 1.79
N HIS A 78 -0.33 2.59 0.77
CA HIS A 78 -1.43 2.87 -0.14
C HIS A 78 -1.03 2.53 -1.58
N LEU A 79 -1.79 1.64 -2.20
CA LEU A 79 -1.68 1.23 -3.59
C LEU A 79 -2.95 1.64 -4.34
N SER A 80 -2.82 2.57 -5.29
CA SER A 80 -3.82 2.86 -6.32
C SER A 80 -3.30 2.29 -7.64
N LEU A 81 -3.98 1.29 -8.18
CA LEU A 81 -3.46 0.40 -9.21
C LEU A 81 -4.33 0.42 -10.46
N GLY A 82 -3.69 0.53 -11.63
CA GLY A 82 -4.38 0.49 -12.91
C GLY A 82 -4.81 -0.93 -13.32
N PRO A 83 -5.60 -1.05 -14.40
CA PRO A 83 -6.14 -2.33 -14.88
C PRO A 83 -5.06 -3.29 -15.41
N ASP A 84 -3.87 -2.79 -15.73
CA ASP A 84 -2.78 -3.61 -16.25
C ASP A 84 -1.91 -4.24 -15.15
N CYS A 85 -2.14 -3.92 -13.87
CA CYS A 85 -1.38 -4.43 -12.75
C CYS A 85 -1.69 -5.92 -12.47
N PRO A 86 -0.71 -6.83 -12.58
CA PRO A 86 -0.89 -8.25 -12.29
C PRO A 86 -1.11 -8.50 -10.80
N SER A 87 -2.06 -9.39 -10.46
CA SER A 87 -2.36 -9.78 -9.07
C SER A 87 -1.14 -10.31 -8.29
N VAL A 88 -0.22 -11.00 -8.98
CA VAL A 88 1.02 -11.51 -8.40
C VAL A 88 1.87 -10.39 -7.78
N ASP A 89 1.96 -9.24 -8.47
CA ASP A 89 2.76 -8.11 -8.01
C ASP A 89 2.10 -7.43 -6.81
N ILE A 90 0.77 -7.33 -6.81
CA ILE A 90 0.00 -6.82 -5.66
C ILE A 90 0.23 -7.69 -4.43
N GLY A 91 0.12 -9.02 -4.56
CA GLY A 91 0.37 -9.95 -3.47
C GLY A 91 1.79 -9.84 -2.90
N LEU A 92 2.78 -9.63 -3.77
CA LEU A 92 4.17 -9.42 -3.37
C LEU A 92 4.34 -8.12 -2.57
N TRP A 93 3.76 -7.00 -3.02
CA TRP A 93 3.84 -5.73 -2.29
C TRP A 93 3.14 -5.78 -0.93
N ILE A 94 2.01 -6.48 -0.84
CA ILE A 94 1.33 -6.72 0.44
C ILE A 94 2.23 -7.53 1.38
N ASN A 95 2.84 -8.62 0.92
CA ASN A 95 3.74 -9.44 1.74
C ASN A 95 4.94 -8.64 2.26
N LEU A 96 5.54 -7.80 1.41
CA LEU A 96 6.64 -6.92 1.81
C LEU A 96 6.21 -5.89 2.86
N ALA A 97 4.97 -5.41 2.79
CA ALA A 97 4.42 -4.50 3.79
C ALA A 97 4.17 -5.22 5.12
N LEU A 98 3.59 -6.42 5.06
CA LEU A 98 3.34 -7.27 6.22
C LEU A 98 4.62 -7.68 6.94
N SER A 99 5.68 -8.02 6.19
CA SER A 99 6.99 -8.32 6.78
C SER A 99 7.64 -7.10 7.45
N ARG A 100 7.12 -5.90 7.20
CA ARG A 100 7.54 -4.64 7.84
C ARG A 100 6.51 -4.12 8.84
N HIS A 101 5.65 -5.01 9.33
CA HIS A 101 4.66 -4.74 10.38
C HIS A 101 3.68 -3.62 10.03
N VAL A 102 3.18 -3.64 8.79
CA VAL A 102 2.25 -2.61 8.32
C VAL A 102 0.98 -2.52 9.16
N ARG A 103 0.66 -1.29 9.57
CA ARG A 103 -0.51 -1.00 10.40
C ARG A 103 -1.72 -0.62 9.56
N GLU A 104 -1.51 0.04 8.43
CA GLU A 104 -2.59 0.54 7.60
C GLU A 104 -2.35 0.20 6.14
N LEU A 105 -3.26 -0.59 5.58
CA LEU A 105 -3.19 -1.03 4.20
C LEU A 105 -4.41 -0.55 3.43
N HIS A 106 -4.16 0.21 2.37
CA HIS A 106 -5.16 0.75 1.47
C HIS A 106 -4.87 0.26 0.05
N ILE A 107 -5.82 -0.47 -0.53
CA ILE A 107 -5.72 -0.98 -1.89
C ILE A 107 -6.94 -0.53 -2.68
N HIS A 108 -6.66 0.14 -3.78
CA HIS A 108 -7.64 0.57 -4.76
C HIS A 108 -7.20 0.09 -6.14
N ILE A 109 -8.07 -0.63 -6.81
CA ILE A 109 -7.83 -1.12 -8.18
C ILE A 109 -8.83 -0.39 -9.09
N ASP A 110 -8.36 0.21 -10.18
CA ASP A 110 -9.23 0.95 -11.09
C ASP A 110 -10.08 0.01 -11.99
N ILE A 111 -11.14 0.57 -12.58
CA ILE A 111 -12.09 -0.13 -13.46
C ILE A 111 -11.89 0.39 -14.89
N PRO A 112 -11.98 -0.45 -15.96
CA PRO A 112 -12.47 -1.83 -15.98
C PRO A 112 -11.48 -2.82 -15.37
N TYR A 113 -12.02 -3.92 -14.82
CA TYR A 113 -11.22 -5.01 -14.25
C TYR A 113 -10.06 -5.42 -15.17
N PRO A 114 -8.95 -5.93 -14.60
CA PRO A 114 -7.84 -6.40 -15.41
C PRO A 114 -8.33 -7.35 -16.49
N LYS A 115 -7.86 -7.12 -17.72
CA LYS A 115 -8.17 -7.94 -18.89
C LYS A 115 -7.79 -9.43 -18.71
N LYS A 116 -7.03 -9.76 -17.67
CA LYS A 116 -6.47 -11.08 -17.36
C LYS A 116 -7.21 -11.85 -16.25
N GLY A 117 -8.43 -11.46 -15.91
CA GLY A 117 -9.27 -12.18 -14.94
C GLY A 117 -9.32 -11.52 -13.55
N PRO A 118 -10.11 -12.08 -12.61
CA PRO A 118 -10.31 -11.48 -11.30
C PRO A 118 -8.98 -11.36 -10.54
N VAL A 119 -8.73 -10.19 -9.95
CA VAL A 119 -7.57 -10.00 -9.07
C VAL A 119 -7.79 -10.81 -7.81
N THR A 120 -7.09 -11.92 -7.71
CA THR A 120 -7.03 -12.72 -6.50
C THR A 120 -6.24 -11.94 -5.43
N LEU A 121 -6.96 -11.44 -4.43
CA LEU A 121 -6.42 -10.77 -3.27
C LEU A 121 -6.77 -11.57 -2.01
N PRO A 122 -6.02 -11.40 -0.91
CA PRO A 122 -4.58 -11.27 -0.70
C PRO A 122 -3.97 -12.63 -0.28
N PRO A 123 -2.64 -12.73 -0.10
CA PRO A 123 -2.03 -13.91 0.54
C PRO A 123 -2.68 -14.18 1.90
N SER A 124 -2.75 -15.45 2.30
CA SER A 124 -3.28 -15.88 3.60
C SER A 124 -2.69 -15.09 4.78
N SER A 125 -1.44 -14.62 4.63
CA SER A 125 -0.72 -13.76 5.56
C SER A 125 -1.43 -12.45 5.91
N LEU A 126 -2.24 -11.87 5.01
CA LEU A 126 -3.00 -10.66 5.34
C LEU A 126 -4.01 -10.95 6.44
N TYR A 127 -4.68 -12.11 6.40
CA TYR A 127 -5.71 -12.49 7.35
C TYR A 127 -5.18 -12.99 8.69
N THR A 128 -3.87 -13.14 8.83
CA THR A 128 -3.18 -13.55 10.06
C THR A 128 -2.28 -12.45 10.61
N SER A 129 -2.42 -11.21 10.12
CA SER A 129 -1.56 -10.10 10.55
C SER A 129 -1.92 -9.65 11.97
N GLU A 130 -0.93 -9.70 12.86
CA GLU A 130 -1.06 -9.21 14.24
C GLU A 130 -0.89 -7.70 14.37
N THR A 131 -0.40 -7.03 13.32
CA THR A 131 -0.04 -5.60 13.36
C THR A 131 -1.00 -4.71 12.59
N LEU A 132 -1.78 -5.30 11.67
CA LEU A 132 -2.70 -4.57 10.81
C LEU A 132 -3.89 -4.04 11.60
N GLN A 133 -4.01 -2.71 11.65
CA GLN A 133 -5.07 -1.99 12.36
C GLN A 133 -6.16 -1.47 11.43
N ARG A 134 -5.80 -1.08 10.20
CA ARG A 134 -6.77 -0.61 9.19
C ARG A 134 -6.56 -1.32 7.86
N LEU A 135 -7.63 -1.87 7.34
CA LEU A 135 -7.67 -2.49 6.02
C LEU A 135 -8.76 -1.83 5.18
N SER A 136 -8.38 -1.22 4.07
CA SER A 136 -9.31 -0.66 3.09
C SER A 136 -9.08 -1.28 1.72
N LEU A 137 -10.11 -1.96 1.21
CA LEU A 137 -10.08 -2.62 -0.08
C LEU A 137 -11.19 -2.04 -0.96
N THR A 138 -10.85 -1.60 -2.17
CA THR A 138 -11.79 -1.05 -3.15
C THR A 138 -11.61 -1.74 -4.49
N ASN A 139 -12.71 -2.22 -5.10
CA ASN A 139 -12.74 -2.96 -6.37
C ASN A 139 -11.87 -4.24 -6.34
N CYS A 140 -11.87 -4.91 -5.20
CA CYS A 140 -11.08 -6.11 -4.95
C CYS A 140 -11.96 -7.37 -5.10
N VAL A 141 -11.34 -8.52 -5.40
CA VAL A 141 -12.05 -9.83 -5.43
C VAL A 141 -11.53 -10.71 -4.31
N PHE A 142 -12.43 -11.18 -3.47
CA PHE A 142 -12.11 -12.17 -2.43
C PHE A 142 -12.28 -13.57 -3.01
N LEU A 143 -11.20 -14.36 -3.03
CA LEU A 143 -11.34 -15.82 -3.08
C LEU A 143 -11.47 -16.38 -1.66
N ASP A 144 -12.23 -17.47 -1.55
CA ASP A 144 -12.52 -18.26 -0.34
C ASP A 144 -11.52 -17.98 0.79
N GLY A 145 -11.92 -17.11 1.72
CA GLY A 145 -11.06 -16.70 2.82
C GLY A 145 -10.63 -17.93 3.63
N PRO A 146 -9.43 -17.89 4.24
CA PRO A 146 -9.00 -18.97 5.14
C PRO A 146 -10.10 -19.25 6.16
N VAL A 147 -10.23 -20.51 6.57
CA VAL A 147 -11.27 -20.97 7.50
C VAL A 147 -11.24 -20.16 8.82
N HIS A 148 -10.09 -19.57 9.15
CA HIS A 148 -9.87 -18.71 10.29
C HIS A 148 -9.28 -17.37 9.83
N ILE A 149 -9.98 -16.28 10.14
CA ILE A 149 -9.47 -14.91 10.00
C ILE A 149 -9.03 -14.48 11.40
N LEU A 150 -7.73 -14.23 11.58
CA LEU A 150 -7.11 -13.86 12.84
C LEU A 150 -6.42 -12.52 12.66
N LEU A 151 -7.21 -11.46 12.82
CA LEU A 151 -6.78 -10.07 12.69
C LEU A 151 -6.93 -9.38 14.06
N PRO A 152 -6.14 -9.78 15.08
CA PRO A 152 -6.38 -9.39 16.47
C PRO A 152 -6.27 -7.89 16.72
N SER A 153 -5.50 -7.18 15.89
CA SER A 153 -5.28 -5.73 16.02
C SER A 153 -6.17 -4.89 15.11
N LEU A 154 -7.02 -5.51 14.28
CA LEU A 154 -7.80 -4.79 13.29
C LEU A 154 -8.93 -3.99 13.96
N LYS A 155 -8.88 -2.68 13.78
CA LYS A 155 -9.85 -1.72 14.29
C LYS A 155 -10.82 -1.24 13.22
N THR A 156 -10.41 -1.32 11.95
CA THR A 156 -11.21 -0.78 10.84
C THR A 156 -11.07 -1.65 9.61
N LEU A 157 -12.20 -2.12 9.10
CA LEU A 157 -12.32 -2.82 7.83
C LEU A 157 -13.26 -2.03 6.92
N SER A 158 -12.76 -1.55 5.78
CA SER A 158 -13.55 -0.84 4.77
C SER A 158 -13.50 -1.61 3.46
N LEU A 159 -14.64 -2.16 3.06
CA LEU A 159 -14.79 -2.90 1.81
C LEU A 159 -15.74 -2.14 0.88
N ARG A 160 -15.24 -1.69 -0.26
CA ARG A 160 -16.04 -0.92 -1.24
C ARG A 160 -16.04 -1.63 -2.59
N ARG A 161 -17.22 -1.75 -3.21
CA ARG A 161 -17.41 -2.30 -4.57
C ARG A 161 -16.69 -3.64 -4.76
N GLN A 162 -16.93 -4.57 -3.84
CA GLN A 162 -16.33 -5.90 -3.88
C GLN A 162 -17.08 -6.77 -4.88
N HIS A 163 -16.35 -7.51 -5.72
CA HIS A 163 -16.95 -8.61 -6.46
C HIS A 163 -16.94 -9.84 -5.56
N VAL A 164 -18.07 -10.14 -4.93
CA VAL A 164 -18.19 -11.25 -3.97
C VAL A 164 -18.45 -12.54 -4.75
N SER A 165 -17.54 -13.50 -4.68
CA SER A 165 -17.88 -14.90 -4.95
C SER A 165 -18.82 -15.38 -3.83
N THR A 166 -19.93 -16.04 -4.19
CA THR A 166 -21.13 -16.29 -3.37
C THR A 166 -20.90 -16.97 -2.00
N LYS A 167 -19.68 -17.43 -1.70
CA LYS A 167 -19.30 -18.13 -0.46
C LYS A 167 -18.70 -17.22 0.63
N THR A 168 -18.16 -16.05 0.28
CA THR A 168 -17.37 -15.21 1.23
C THR A 168 -18.22 -14.36 2.17
N PHE A 169 -19.46 -14.01 1.78
CA PHE A 169 -20.30 -13.05 2.50
C PHE A 169 -20.72 -13.50 3.92
N ILE A 170 -20.72 -14.81 4.18
CA ILE A 170 -21.22 -15.40 5.44
C ILE A 170 -20.17 -15.32 6.57
N ARG A 171 -18.88 -15.13 6.25
CA ARG A 171 -17.79 -15.20 7.25
C ARG A 171 -17.41 -13.87 7.91
N LEU A 172 -17.69 -12.73 7.28
CA LEU A 172 -17.30 -11.42 7.81
C LEU A 172 -18.34 -10.80 8.77
N SER A 173 -19.53 -11.38 8.88
CA SER A 173 -20.61 -10.86 9.75
C SER A 173 -20.65 -11.49 11.15
N LYS A 174 -19.69 -12.35 11.50
CA LYS A 174 -19.66 -13.09 12.77
C LYS A 174 -18.42 -12.81 13.64
N SER A 175 -17.64 -11.77 13.33
CA SER A 175 -16.46 -11.37 14.10
C SER A 175 -16.75 -10.16 14.97
#